data_AF-A0A418BRI5-F1
#
_entry.id   AF-A0A418BRI5-F1
#
_cell.length_a   1.000
_cell.length_b   1.000
_cell.length_c   1.000
_cell.angle_alpha   90.00
_cell.angle_beta   90.00
_cell.angle_gamma   90.00
#
_symmetry.space_group_name_H-M   'P 1'
#
loop_
_entity.id
_entity.type
_entity.pdbx_description
1 polymer ?
#
loop_
_entity_poly.entity_id
_entity_poly.type
_entity_poly.pdbx_seq_one_letter_code
_entity_poly.pdbx_strand_id
1 'polypeptide(L)'
;MPPKRSAAPARAYDTYQQQFEAFLQAQKTGTALEAASTEDCTDFFHALYTRGLTARTIDVAKSALVAYFNSKRVSPNPAQDSIARQYIVGLQKFNKKNNVDEEKKAHPLMVHELSTLMNGLSGLHPFVGSLLRLLLPVAFLGCYRISEVLNLRRNDVQLVSDGSGRYLSVRLRWHKKANVEEDCQIYHLIDETSYPCLGVCTFHDEYLGTL
;
A
#
# COMPACT_ATOMS: atom_id res chain seq x y z
N MET A 1 -26.64 -1.30 -4.75
CA MET A 1 -25.92 -1.78 -3.56
C MET A 1 -24.89 -0.72 -3.19
N PRO A 2 -24.97 -0.06 -2.02
CA PRO A 2 -24.03 0.99 -1.69
C PRO A 2 -22.62 0.39 -1.52
N PRO A 3 -21.56 1.07 -1.98
CA PRO A 3 -20.20 0.55 -1.87
C PRO A 3 -19.84 0.40 -0.38
N LYS A 4 -19.51 -0.83 0.05
CA LYS A 4 -18.92 -1.09 1.36
C LYS A 4 -17.69 -0.19 1.48
N ARG A 5 -17.72 0.78 2.41
CA ARG A 5 -16.52 1.50 2.84
C ARG A 5 -15.49 0.45 3.27
N SER A 6 -14.28 0.55 2.74
CA SER A 6 -13.20 -0.37 3.09
C SER A 6 -12.92 -0.30 4.60
N ALA A 7 -12.62 -1.44 5.22
CA ALA A 7 -12.40 -1.53 6.67
C ALA A 7 -11.12 -0.81 7.15
N ALA A 8 -10.15 -0.62 6.25
CA ALA A 8 -8.86 0.01 6.55
C ALA A 8 -8.95 1.51 6.92
N PRO A 9 -9.67 2.38 6.18
CA PRO A 9 -9.83 3.78 6.57
C PRO A 9 -10.58 3.97 7.89
N ALA A 10 -11.54 3.11 8.25
CA ALA A 10 -12.26 3.23 9.53
C ALA A 10 -11.32 3.03 10.74
N ARG A 11 -10.52 1.96 10.73
CA ARG A 11 -9.56 1.68 11.82
C ARG A 11 -8.49 2.78 11.95
N ALA A 12 -8.02 3.29 10.82
CA ALA A 12 -7.06 4.40 10.83
C ALA A 12 -7.66 5.66 11.46
N TYR A 13 -8.95 5.93 11.21
CA TYR A 13 -9.62 7.11 11.77
C TYR A 13 -9.80 6.98 13.28
N ASP A 14 -10.23 5.83 13.76
CA ASP A 14 -10.35 5.55 15.20
C ASP A 14 -8.98 5.70 15.91
N THR A 15 -7.91 5.26 15.25
CA THR A 15 -6.55 5.36 15.78
C THR A 15 -6.12 6.81 15.95
N TYR A 16 -6.34 7.67 14.95
CA TYR A 16 -5.95 9.08 15.05
C TYR A 16 -6.81 9.86 16.02
N GLN A 17 -8.08 9.47 16.20
CA GLN A 17 -8.95 10.04 17.24
C GLN A 17 -8.42 9.73 18.63
N GLN A 18 -8.09 8.46 18.92
CA GLN A 18 -7.52 8.06 20.22
C GLN A 18 -6.16 8.72 20.49
N GLN A 19 -5.31 8.86 19.46
CA GLN A 19 -4.03 9.55 19.60
C GLN A 19 -4.21 11.04 19.88
N PHE A 20 -5.23 11.67 19.29
CA PHE A 20 -5.55 13.07 19.55
C PHE A 20 -6.07 13.28 20.97
N GLU A 21 -6.91 12.37 21.46
CA GLU A 21 -7.36 12.37 22.86
C GLU A 21 -6.20 12.26 23.85
N ALA A 22 -5.32 11.29 23.64
CA ALA A 22 -4.13 11.13 24.48
C ALA A 22 -3.24 12.39 24.44
N PHE A 23 -3.10 13.03 23.28
CA PHE A 23 -2.35 14.27 23.12
C PHE A 23 -2.98 15.43 23.91
N LEU A 24 -4.30 15.62 23.80
CA LEU A 24 -5.02 16.65 24.54
C LEU A 24 -4.94 16.43 26.06
N GLN A 25 -5.09 15.20 26.53
CA GLN A 25 -4.99 14.89 27.95
C GLN A 25 -3.59 15.18 28.51
N ALA A 26 -2.53 14.97 27.71
CA ALA A 26 -1.16 15.23 28.11
C ALA A 26 -0.83 16.74 28.19
N GLN A 27 -1.43 17.57 27.34
CA GLN A 27 -1.14 19.01 27.30
C GLN A 27 -2.10 19.86 28.13
N LYS A 28 -3.39 19.50 28.16
CA LYS A 28 -4.47 20.26 28.79
C LYS A 28 -5.43 19.31 29.48
N THR A 29 -5.06 18.88 30.69
CA THR A 29 -5.85 17.94 31.49
C THR A 29 -7.28 18.45 31.68
N GLY A 30 -8.27 17.67 31.23
CA GLY A 30 -9.70 18.00 31.36
C GLY A 30 -10.34 18.66 30.12
N THR A 31 -9.60 18.89 29.04
CA THR A 31 -10.20 19.38 27.78
C THR A 31 -10.92 18.25 27.06
N ALA A 32 -12.23 18.39 26.84
CA ALA A 32 -12.99 17.48 25.99
C ALA A 32 -12.55 17.60 24.53
N LEU A 33 -12.57 16.50 23.77
CA LEU A 33 -12.17 16.49 22.35
C LEU A 33 -12.90 17.55 21.53
N GLU A 34 -14.19 17.74 21.82
CA GLU A 34 -15.07 18.67 21.12
C GLU A 34 -14.75 20.14 21.40
N ALA A 35 -14.00 20.44 22.46
CA ALA A 35 -13.56 21.78 22.84
C ALA A 35 -12.19 22.16 22.28
N ALA A 36 -11.56 21.26 21.49
CA ALA A 36 -10.26 21.51 20.91
C ALA A 36 -10.26 22.72 19.96
N SER A 37 -9.22 23.55 20.06
CA SER A 37 -9.03 24.71 19.19
C SER A 37 -8.39 24.32 17.85
N THR A 38 -8.33 25.30 16.95
CA THR A 38 -7.55 25.20 15.70
C THR A 38 -6.07 24.98 15.99
N GLU A 39 -5.53 25.64 17.02
CA GLU A 39 -4.15 25.51 17.49
C GLU A 39 -3.87 24.09 17.99
N ASP A 40 -4.78 23.51 18.78
CA ASP A 40 -4.64 22.13 19.28
C ASP A 40 -4.53 21.12 18.12
N CYS A 41 -5.28 21.33 17.04
CA CYS A 41 -5.20 20.50 15.84
C CYS A 41 -3.84 20.67 15.13
N THR A 42 -3.35 21.90 14.96
CA THR A 42 -2.05 22.14 14.32
C THR A 42 -0.87 21.64 15.15
N ASP A 43 -0.93 21.80 16.48
CA ASP A 43 0.10 21.32 17.40
C ASP A 43 0.15 19.80 17.42
N PHE A 44 -1.02 19.15 17.37
CA PHE A 44 -1.08 17.70 17.18
C PHE A 44 -0.43 17.26 15.86
N PHE A 45 -0.74 17.93 14.74
CA PHE A 45 -0.11 17.62 13.45
C PHE A 45 1.41 17.82 13.49
N HIS A 46 1.87 18.86 14.20
CA HIS A 46 3.30 19.07 14.40
C HIS A 46 3.94 17.97 15.26
N ALA A 47 3.30 17.57 16.35
CA ALA A 47 3.76 16.47 17.19
C ALA A 47 3.84 15.14 16.41
N LEU A 48 2.87 14.86 15.54
CA LEU A 48 2.90 13.70 14.64
C LEU A 48 4.10 13.77 13.68
N TYR A 49 4.40 14.94 13.13
CA TYR A 49 5.55 15.14 12.24
C TYR A 49 6.88 14.93 12.98
N THR A 50 7.02 15.50 14.18
CA THR A 50 8.23 15.36 15.03
C THR A 50 8.47 13.91 15.45
N ARG A 51 7.40 13.09 15.53
CA ARG A 51 7.50 11.63 15.73
C ARG A 51 7.93 10.85 14.48
N GLY A 52 8.16 11.53 13.36
CA GLY A 52 8.64 10.93 12.10
C GLY A 52 7.55 10.49 11.13
N LEU A 53 6.28 10.87 11.36
CA LEU A 53 5.19 10.59 10.42
C LEU A 53 5.29 11.48 9.18
N THR A 54 4.95 10.93 8.02
CA THR A 54 5.02 11.67 6.75
C THR A 54 3.89 12.67 6.65
N ALA A 55 4.08 13.73 5.85
CA ALA A 55 3.06 14.73 5.57
C ALA A 55 1.76 14.10 5.02
N ARG A 56 1.88 13.02 4.25
CA ARG A 56 0.73 12.24 3.76
C ARG A 56 -0.05 11.57 4.89
N THR A 57 0.64 10.99 5.87
CA THR A 57 0.00 10.35 7.01
C THR A 57 -0.69 11.37 7.91
N ILE A 58 -0.09 12.55 8.07
CA ILE A 58 -0.69 13.66 8.81
C ILE A 58 -1.96 14.17 8.10
N ASP A 59 -1.99 14.22 6.77
CA ASP A 59 -3.20 14.58 6.00
C ASP A 59 -4.35 13.56 6.21
N VAL A 60 -4.03 12.28 6.40
CA VAL A 60 -5.00 11.26 6.81
C VAL A 60 -5.50 11.52 8.23
N ALA A 61 -4.61 11.85 9.17
CA ALA A 61 -5.00 12.21 10.54
C ALA A 61 -5.91 13.43 10.57
N LYS A 62 -5.60 14.47 9.79
CA LYS A 62 -6.50 15.62 9.59
C LYS A 62 -7.87 15.19 9.08
N SER A 63 -7.92 14.35 8.05
CA SER A 63 -9.18 13.86 7.50
C SER A 63 -10.01 13.09 8.54
N ALA A 64 -9.35 12.32 9.41
CA ALA A 64 -9.98 11.62 10.52
C ALA A 64 -10.58 12.57 11.56
N LEU A 65 -9.86 13.64 11.93
CA LEU A 65 -10.35 14.66 12.85
C LEU A 65 -11.51 15.47 12.23
N VAL A 66 -11.42 15.83 10.95
CA VAL A 66 -12.52 16.49 10.25
C VAL A 66 -13.78 15.64 10.29
N ALA A 67 -13.67 14.33 10.01
CA ALA A 67 -14.78 13.39 10.09
C ALA A 67 -15.34 13.28 11.52
N TYR A 68 -14.48 13.25 12.54
CA TYR A 68 -14.86 13.23 13.95
C TYR A 68 -15.68 14.47 14.33
N PHE A 69 -15.15 15.67 14.11
CA PHE A 69 -15.82 16.92 14.46
C PHE A 69 -17.15 17.09 13.72
N ASN A 70 -17.21 16.69 12.44
CA ASN A 70 -18.45 16.68 11.67
C ASN A 70 -19.49 15.72 12.27
N SER A 71 -19.06 14.53 12.72
CA SER A 71 -19.96 13.57 13.39
C SER A 71 -20.51 14.10 14.72
N LYS A 72 -19.72 14.91 15.43
CA LYS A 72 -20.10 15.58 16.68
C LYS A 72 -20.78 16.93 16.47
N ARG A 73 -20.98 17.35 15.21
CA ARG A 73 -21.60 18.63 14.82
C ARG A 73 -20.89 19.86 15.41
N VAL A 74 -19.57 19.79 15.59
CA VAL A 74 -18.76 20.93 16.03
C VAL A 74 -18.61 21.92 14.87
N SER A 75 -19.01 23.17 15.09
CA SER A 75 -18.94 24.26 14.12
C SER A 75 -18.47 25.56 14.79
N PRO A 76 -17.43 26.22 14.27
CA PRO A 76 -16.62 25.84 13.11
C PRO A 76 -15.75 24.60 13.38
N ASN A 77 -15.44 23.81 12.34
CA ASN A 77 -14.61 22.60 12.48
C ASN A 77 -13.13 23.00 12.62
N PRO A 78 -12.49 22.77 13.77
CA PRO A 78 -11.13 23.26 14.02
C PRO A 78 -10.08 22.60 13.11
N ALA A 79 -10.30 21.35 12.68
CA ALA A 79 -9.39 20.65 11.78
C ALA A 79 -9.50 21.10 10.31
N GLN A 80 -10.55 21.85 9.94
CA GLN A 80 -10.72 22.42 8.60
C GLN A 80 -10.12 23.82 8.45
N ASP A 81 -9.52 24.36 9.50
CA ASP A 81 -8.96 25.69 9.49
C ASP A 81 -7.88 25.87 8.40
N SER A 82 -7.79 27.10 7.89
CA SER A 82 -6.85 27.48 6.84
C SER A 82 -5.39 27.30 7.25
N ILE A 83 -5.04 27.55 8.53
CA ILE A 83 -3.70 27.40 9.10
C ILE A 83 -3.31 25.91 9.07
N ALA A 84 -4.19 25.02 9.53
CA ALA A 84 -3.97 23.57 9.46
C ALA A 84 -3.75 23.07 8.03
N ARG A 85 -4.46 23.62 7.05
CA ARG A 85 -4.24 23.30 5.64
C ARG A 85 -2.87 23.82 5.15
N GLN A 86 -2.53 25.07 5.44
CA GLN A 86 -1.27 25.68 5.04
C GLN A 86 -0.07 24.94 5.65
N TYR A 87 -0.18 24.52 6.91
CA TYR A 87 0.83 23.74 7.61
C TYR A 87 1.17 22.43 6.86
N ILE A 88 0.16 21.62 6.53
CA ILE A 88 0.35 20.34 5.83
C ILE A 88 0.96 20.56 4.43
N VAL A 89 0.50 21.58 3.70
CA VAL A 89 1.09 21.95 2.40
C VAL A 89 2.55 22.38 2.56
N GLY A 90 2.89 23.10 3.63
CA GLY A 90 4.25 23.45 4.00
C GLY A 90 5.13 22.22 4.22
N LEU A 91 4.64 21.24 4.99
CA LEU A 91 5.33 19.97 5.22
C LEU A 91 5.55 19.19 3.92
N GLN A 92 4.56 19.11 3.03
CA GLN A 92 4.71 18.45 1.73
C GLN A 92 5.80 19.10 0.87
N LYS A 93 5.84 20.44 0.84
CA LYS A 93 6.88 21.18 0.11
C LYS A 93 8.26 20.96 0.74
N PHE A 94 8.35 20.95 2.07
CA PHE A 94 9.58 20.68 2.80
C PHE A 94 10.10 19.26 2.53
N ASN A 95 9.24 18.24 2.64
CA ASN A 95 9.60 16.85 2.35
C ASN A 95 10.13 16.68 0.93
N LYS A 96 9.44 17.28 -0.05
CA LYS A 96 9.86 17.23 -1.46
C LYS A 96 11.21 17.89 -1.69
N LYS A 97 11.47 19.03 -1.05
CA LYS A 97 12.75 19.75 -1.19
C LYS A 97 13.92 18.96 -0.59
N ASN A 98 13.67 18.21 0.48
CA ASN A 98 14.69 17.46 1.21
C ASN A 98 14.72 15.96 0.88
N ASN A 99 14.02 15.52 -0.17
CA ASN A 99 13.94 14.10 -0.60
C ASN A 99 13.50 13.10 0.49
N VAL A 100 12.83 13.56 1.55
CA VAL A 100 12.40 12.74 2.71
C VAL A 100 11.51 11.58 2.28
N ASP A 101 10.65 11.80 1.27
CA ASP A 101 9.74 10.78 0.77
C ASP A 101 10.41 9.79 -0.20
N GLU A 102 11.54 10.16 -0.81
CA GLU A 102 12.30 9.28 -1.73
C GLU A 102 13.16 8.28 -0.95
N GLU A 103 13.76 8.69 0.18
CA GLU A 103 14.56 7.80 1.04
C GLU A 103 13.78 6.58 1.57
N LYS A 104 12.46 6.72 1.72
CA LYS A 104 11.59 5.65 2.23
C LYS A 104 11.00 4.77 1.13
N LYS A 105 11.27 5.04 -0.15
CA LYS A 105 10.79 4.19 -1.23
C LYS A 105 11.58 2.89 -1.26
N ALA A 106 10.87 1.80 -1.57
CA ALA A 106 11.52 0.54 -1.85
C ALA A 106 12.48 0.72 -3.04
N HIS A 107 13.66 0.14 -2.94
CA HIS A 107 14.62 0.08 -4.05
C HIS A 107 13.94 -0.50 -5.29
N PRO A 108 13.96 0.19 -6.44
CA PRO A 108 13.43 -0.36 -7.68
C PRO A 108 14.30 -1.54 -8.09
N LEU A 109 13.74 -2.74 -7.99
CA LEU A 109 14.44 -3.95 -8.38
C LEU A 109 14.73 -3.92 -9.88
N MET A 110 15.93 -4.32 -10.27
CA MET A 110 16.32 -4.55 -11.65
C MET A 110 16.14 -6.03 -12.02
N VAL A 111 15.98 -6.32 -13.31
CA VAL A 111 15.76 -7.70 -13.80
C VAL A 111 16.87 -8.66 -13.35
N HIS A 112 18.13 -8.22 -13.34
CA HIS A 112 19.26 -9.04 -12.90
C HIS A 112 19.26 -9.27 -11.37
N GLU A 113 18.82 -8.29 -10.58
CA GLU A 113 18.68 -8.41 -9.12
C GLU A 113 17.56 -9.39 -8.78
N LEU A 114 16.45 -9.34 -9.51
CA LEU A 114 15.36 -10.31 -9.41
C LEU A 114 15.84 -11.74 -9.70
N SER A 115 16.58 -11.93 -10.80
CA SER A 115 17.16 -13.23 -11.15
C SER A 115 18.09 -13.75 -10.04
N THR A 116 18.97 -12.89 -9.53
CA THR A 116 19.88 -13.22 -8.43
C THR A 116 19.12 -13.64 -7.18
N LEU A 117 18.05 -12.92 -6.83
CA LEU A 117 17.21 -13.23 -5.68
C LEU A 117 16.51 -14.58 -5.85
N MET A 118 15.89 -14.83 -7.00
CA MET A 118 15.19 -16.10 -7.27
C MET A 118 16.13 -17.30 -7.24
N ASN A 119 17.33 -17.15 -7.83
CA ASN A 119 18.36 -18.19 -7.83
C ASN A 119 18.94 -18.40 -6.43
N GLY A 120 19.16 -17.35 -5.64
CA GLY A 120 19.64 -17.46 -4.27
C GLY A 120 18.64 -18.14 -3.33
N LEU A 121 17.34 -17.97 -3.58
CA LEU A 121 16.25 -18.57 -2.80
C LEU A 121 15.91 -20.00 -3.27
N SER A 122 16.49 -20.46 -4.37
CA SER A 122 16.25 -21.79 -4.94
C SER A 122 16.62 -22.94 -4.00
N GLY A 123 17.61 -22.73 -3.14
CA GLY A 123 18.09 -23.73 -2.17
C GLY A 123 17.27 -23.81 -0.88
N LEU A 124 16.19 -23.01 -0.75
CA LEU A 124 15.24 -23.16 0.35
C LEU A 124 14.43 -24.46 0.19
N HIS A 125 13.58 -24.75 1.18
CA HIS A 125 12.65 -25.88 1.10
C HIS A 125 11.89 -25.86 -0.24
N PRO A 126 11.75 -27.00 -0.96
CA PRO A 126 11.20 -27.03 -2.32
C PRO A 126 9.91 -26.23 -2.49
N PHE A 127 8.94 -26.44 -1.59
CA PHE A 127 7.69 -25.67 -1.59
C PHE A 127 7.89 -24.14 -1.50
N VAL A 128 8.78 -23.67 -0.63
CA VAL A 128 9.06 -22.24 -0.40
C VAL A 128 9.81 -21.65 -1.60
N GLY A 129 10.80 -22.38 -2.12
CA GLY A 129 11.53 -21.98 -3.32
C GLY A 129 10.58 -21.83 -4.51
N SER A 130 9.73 -22.82 -4.76
CA SER A 130 8.74 -22.80 -5.84
C SER A 130 7.69 -21.70 -5.67
N LEU A 131 7.23 -21.43 -4.43
CA LEU A 131 6.32 -20.32 -4.14
C LEU A 131 6.96 -18.95 -4.43
N LEU A 132 8.19 -18.72 -3.96
CA LEU A 132 8.89 -17.44 -4.19
C LEU A 132 9.22 -17.22 -5.66
N ARG A 133 9.58 -18.30 -6.38
CA ARG A 133 9.76 -18.27 -7.84
C ARG A 133 8.48 -17.91 -8.60
N LEU A 134 7.30 -18.20 -8.05
CA LEU A 134 6.03 -17.73 -8.60
C LEU A 134 5.75 -16.27 -8.23
N LEU A 135 5.84 -15.93 -6.95
CA LEU A 135 5.39 -14.63 -6.44
C LEU A 135 6.27 -13.47 -6.92
N LEU A 136 7.60 -13.65 -7.01
CA LEU A 136 8.53 -12.58 -7.32
C LEU A 136 8.39 -12.07 -8.77
N PRO A 137 8.39 -12.92 -9.82
CA PRO A 137 8.12 -12.48 -11.19
C PRO A 137 6.72 -11.90 -11.37
N VAL A 138 5.71 -12.51 -10.74
CA VAL A 138 4.32 -12.03 -10.77
C VAL A 138 4.21 -10.62 -10.20
N ALA A 139 4.83 -10.36 -9.05
CA ALA A 139 4.86 -9.04 -8.45
C ALA A 139 5.69 -8.03 -9.27
N PHE A 140 6.82 -8.46 -9.82
CA PHE A 140 7.74 -7.61 -10.59
C PHE A 140 7.15 -7.17 -11.93
N LEU A 141 6.76 -8.13 -12.78
CA LEU A 141 6.23 -7.87 -14.12
C LEU A 141 4.81 -7.29 -14.05
N GLY A 142 4.00 -7.80 -13.13
CA GLY A 142 2.63 -7.33 -12.95
C GLY A 142 2.53 -5.98 -12.25
N CYS A 143 3.60 -5.54 -11.56
CA CYS A 143 3.58 -4.35 -10.69
C CYS A 143 2.43 -4.41 -9.66
N TYR A 144 2.06 -5.62 -9.23
CA TYR A 144 0.94 -5.84 -8.34
C TYR A 144 1.28 -5.49 -6.90
N ARG A 145 0.26 -5.05 -6.16
CA ARG A 145 0.39 -4.93 -4.71
C ARG A 145 0.49 -6.31 -4.09
N ILE A 146 1.26 -6.44 -3.02
CA ILE A 146 1.36 -7.69 -2.24
C ILE A 146 -0.02 -8.25 -1.90
N SER A 147 -0.98 -7.40 -1.51
CA SER A 147 -2.35 -7.82 -1.22
C SER A 147 -3.09 -8.42 -2.41
N GLU A 148 -2.78 -8.00 -3.64
CA GLU A 148 -3.40 -8.52 -4.85
C GLU A 148 -2.84 -9.90 -5.18
N VAL A 149 -1.52 -10.06 -5.07
CA VAL A 149 -0.83 -11.35 -5.25
C VAL A 149 -1.28 -12.37 -4.19
N LEU A 150 -1.37 -11.97 -2.92
CA LEU A 150 -1.83 -12.84 -1.83
C LEU A 150 -3.30 -13.27 -1.94
N ASN A 151 -4.11 -12.62 -2.78
CA ASN A 151 -5.50 -12.97 -3.01
C ASN A 151 -5.71 -13.86 -4.26
N LEU A 152 -4.64 -14.21 -4.98
CA LEU A 152 -4.71 -15.14 -6.10
C LEU A 152 -5.20 -16.51 -5.62
N ARG A 153 -6.14 -17.09 -6.36
CA ARG A 153 -6.57 -18.49 -6.16
C ARG A 153 -5.97 -19.37 -7.25
N ARG A 154 -6.03 -20.69 -7.06
CA ARG A 154 -5.56 -21.67 -8.05
C ARG A 154 -6.12 -21.41 -9.46
N ASN A 155 -7.43 -21.14 -9.57
CA ASN A 155 -8.10 -20.87 -10.85
C ASN A 155 -7.75 -19.50 -11.46
N ASP A 156 -6.94 -18.69 -10.79
CA ASP A 156 -6.45 -17.41 -11.30
C ASP A 156 -5.07 -17.53 -11.93
N VAL A 157 -4.41 -18.69 -11.84
CA VAL A 157 -3.06 -18.90 -12.37
C VAL A 157 -3.10 -20.11 -13.29
N GLN A 158 -2.70 -19.93 -14.53
CA GLN A 158 -2.67 -20.97 -15.54
C GLN A 158 -1.38 -20.91 -16.34
N LEU A 159 -0.71 -22.04 -16.49
CA LEU A 159 0.39 -22.17 -17.43
C LEU A 159 -0.19 -22.44 -18.82
N VAL A 160 0.20 -21.63 -19.79
CA VAL A 160 -0.27 -21.71 -21.17
C VAL A 160 0.93 -21.96 -22.07
N SER A 161 0.76 -22.89 -23.02
CA SER A 161 1.72 -23.13 -24.09
C SER A 161 0.99 -22.98 -25.41
N ASP A 162 1.43 -22.05 -26.25
CA ASP A 162 0.88 -21.83 -27.60
C ASP A 162 2.02 -21.63 -28.62
N GLY A 163 1.65 -21.28 -29.87
CA GLY A 163 2.63 -21.07 -30.94
C GLY A 163 3.61 -19.92 -30.70
N SER A 164 3.42 -19.11 -29.66
CA SER A 164 4.29 -17.99 -29.27
C SER A 164 5.22 -18.29 -28.09
N GLY A 165 5.08 -19.46 -27.44
CA GLY A 165 5.93 -19.88 -26.33
C GLY A 165 5.15 -20.38 -25.12
N ARG A 166 5.83 -20.50 -23.98
CA ARG A 166 5.24 -20.96 -22.71
C ARG A 166 5.22 -19.81 -21.70
N TYR A 167 4.04 -19.47 -21.19
CA TYR A 167 3.87 -18.33 -20.30
C TYR A 167 2.89 -18.60 -19.17
N LEU A 168 3.02 -17.81 -18.10
CA LEU A 168 2.11 -17.85 -16.97
C LEU A 168 1.01 -16.81 -17.16
N SER A 169 -0.23 -17.26 -17.27
CA SER A 169 -1.42 -16.42 -17.29
C SER A 169 -1.93 -16.20 -15.87
N VAL A 170 -2.05 -14.94 -15.44
CA VAL A 170 -2.54 -14.54 -14.12
C VAL A 170 -3.77 -13.66 -14.25
N ARG A 171 -4.89 -14.08 -13.65
CA ARG A 171 -6.17 -13.38 -13.66
C ARG A 171 -6.42 -12.68 -12.33
N LEU A 172 -6.42 -11.35 -12.34
CA LEU A 172 -6.75 -10.54 -11.17
C LEU A 172 -8.23 -10.17 -11.15
N ARG A 173 -8.91 -10.53 -10.05
CA ARG A 173 -10.34 -10.22 -9.83
C ARG A 173 -10.60 -8.88 -9.16
N TRP A 174 -9.60 -8.32 -8.48
CA TRP A 174 -9.74 -7.08 -7.71
C TRP A 174 -8.49 -6.24 -7.88
N HIS A 175 -8.50 -5.32 -8.84
CA HIS A 175 -7.43 -4.36 -9.04
C HIS A 175 -7.97 -2.95 -8.80
N LYS A 176 -7.23 -2.11 -8.07
CA LYS A 176 -7.69 -0.72 -7.77
C LYS A 176 -7.84 0.14 -9.04
N LYS A 177 -7.22 -0.28 -10.15
CA LYS A 177 -7.39 0.30 -11.49
C LYS A 177 -7.98 -0.69 -12.49
N ALA A 178 -8.69 -1.72 -12.03
CA ALA A 178 -9.50 -2.53 -12.94
C ALA A 178 -10.42 -1.57 -13.69
N ASN A 179 -10.42 -1.66 -15.02
CA ASN A 179 -11.36 -0.89 -15.82
C ASN A 179 -12.76 -1.28 -15.33
N VAL A 180 -13.62 -0.30 -15.05
CA VAL A 180 -14.91 -0.50 -14.34
C VAL A 180 -15.84 -1.47 -15.09
N GLU A 181 -15.52 -1.78 -16.35
CA GLU A 181 -16.27 -2.62 -17.27
C GLU A 181 -15.85 -4.10 -17.28
N GLU A 182 -14.72 -4.47 -16.70
CA GLU A 182 -14.23 -5.86 -16.67
C GLU A 182 -14.14 -6.41 -15.24
N ASP A 183 -14.79 -7.55 -15.00
CA ASP A 183 -14.79 -8.26 -13.71
C ASP A 183 -13.39 -8.83 -13.34
N CYS A 184 -12.45 -8.85 -14.29
CA CYS A 184 -11.07 -9.27 -14.07
C CYS A 184 -10.12 -8.74 -15.15
N GLN A 185 -8.84 -8.58 -14.79
CA GLN A 185 -7.77 -8.32 -15.75
C GLN A 185 -6.86 -9.56 -15.86
N ILE A 186 -6.63 -10.04 -17.08
CA ILE A 186 -5.75 -11.16 -17.36
C ILE A 186 -4.41 -10.62 -17.86
N TYR A 187 -3.33 -11.08 -17.26
CA TYR A 187 -1.97 -10.73 -17.63
C TYR A 187 -1.21 -11.98 -18.03
N HIS A 188 -0.59 -11.93 -19.20
CA HIS A 188 0.30 -12.97 -19.69
C HIS A 188 1.72 -12.58 -19.31
N LEU A 189 2.25 -13.20 -18.26
CA LEU A 189 3.61 -12.98 -17.80
C LEU A 189 4.52 -13.84 -18.68
N ILE A 190 5.22 -13.14 -19.59
CA ILE A 190 5.80 -13.69 -20.82
C ILE A 190 7.01 -14.61 -20.55
N ASP A 191 7.05 -15.58 -21.46
CA ASP A 191 8.03 -16.58 -21.89
C ASP A 191 9.54 -16.26 -21.80
N GLU A 192 10.33 -17.34 -21.69
CA GLU A 192 11.78 -17.45 -21.51
C GLU A 192 12.60 -16.64 -22.53
N THR A 193 12.02 -16.35 -23.70
CA THR A 193 12.62 -15.54 -24.78
C THR A 193 12.76 -14.06 -24.44
N SER A 194 11.86 -13.50 -23.63
CA SER A 194 11.83 -12.06 -23.33
C SER A 194 12.69 -11.70 -22.11
N TYR A 195 12.90 -12.64 -21.19
CA TYR A 195 13.74 -12.47 -20.00
C TYR A 195 14.60 -13.72 -19.74
N PRO A 196 15.66 -13.96 -20.54
CA PRO A 196 16.47 -15.17 -20.46
C PRO A 196 17.10 -15.42 -19.08
N CYS A 197 17.33 -14.35 -18.32
CA CYS A 197 17.88 -14.41 -16.97
C CYS A 197 16.88 -14.96 -15.93
N LEU A 198 15.58 -15.05 -16.23
CA LEU A 198 14.62 -15.78 -15.41
C LEU A 198 14.68 -17.30 -15.66
N GLY A 199 15.29 -17.74 -16.77
CA GLY A 199 15.42 -19.15 -17.16
C GLY A 199 16.47 -19.96 -16.40
N VAL A 200 17.17 -19.36 -15.41
CA VAL A 200 18.17 -20.08 -14.59
C VAL A 200 17.52 -20.99 -13.54
N CYS A 201 16.21 -20.85 -13.29
CA CYS A 201 15.44 -21.79 -12.49
C CYS A 201 14.38 -22.45 -13.36
N THR A 202 14.38 -23.78 -13.39
CA THR A 202 13.31 -24.62 -13.94
C THR A 202 11.93 -23.99 -13.70
N PHE A 203 11.18 -23.78 -14.78
CA PHE A 203 9.90 -23.07 -14.80
C PHE A 203 8.89 -23.66 -13.79
N HIS A 204 7.79 -22.95 -13.51
CA HIS A 204 6.76 -23.20 -12.45
C HIS A 204 6.15 -24.62 -12.34
N ASP A 205 6.58 -25.57 -13.16
CA ASP A 205 6.22 -26.99 -13.13
C ASP A 205 6.40 -27.61 -11.74
N GLU A 206 7.45 -27.24 -11.00
CA GLU A 206 7.67 -27.73 -9.64
C GLU A 206 6.58 -27.25 -8.64
N TYR A 207 6.08 -26.03 -8.79
CA TYR A 207 5.01 -25.49 -7.93
C TYR A 207 3.63 -26.03 -8.32
N LEU A 208 3.35 -26.11 -9.62
CA LEU A 208 2.05 -26.57 -10.12
C LEU A 208 1.89 -28.10 -10.02
N GLY A 209 3.00 -28.85 -10.08
CA GLY A 209 3.01 -30.29 -9.88
C GLY A 209 2.91 -30.72 -8.41
N THR A 210 3.14 -29.80 -7.47
CA THR A 210 3.00 -30.04 -6.02
C THR A 210 1.69 -29.52 -5.42
N LEU A 211 0.86 -28.85 -6.22
CA LEU A 211 -0.49 -28.39 -5.89
C LEU A 211 -1.55 -29.43 -6.24
#